data_AF-A0A3S4HXK0-F1
#
_entry.id   AF-A0A3S4HXK0-F1
#
_cell.length_a   1.000
_cell.length_b   1.000
_cell.length_c   1.000
_cell.angle_alpha   90.00
_cell.angle_beta   90.00
_cell.angle_gamma   90.00
#
_symmetry.space_group_name_H-M   'P 1'
#
loop_
_entity.id
_entity.type
_entity.pdbx_description
1 polymer ?
#
loop_
_entity_poly.entity_id
_entity_poly.type
_entity_poly.pdbx_seq_one_letter_code
_entity_poly.pdbx_strand_id
1 'polypeptide(L)'
;MTACVSTPAISVTKNVFVWWWTARATKNIPIRIGVNAGSLEKDLQEKYGEPTPQALLESAMRHVDHLDRLNFDQFKVSVKASDVFLAVESYRLLAKQIDQPLHLGITEAGGARSGGG
;
A
#
# COMPACT_ATOMS: atom_id res chain seq x y z
N MET A 1 -12.84 18.26 5.66
CA MET A 1 -12.78 18.41 4.18
C MET A 1 -11.80 17.40 3.64
N THR A 2 -12.30 16.31 3.06
CA THR A 2 -11.49 15.27 2.40
C THR A 2 -11.06 15.81 1.03
N ALA A 3 -9.79 16.16 0.86
CA ALA A 3 -9.27 16.53 -0.45
C ALA A 3 -9.07 15.26 -1.29
N CYS A 4 -10.04 14.95 -2.14
CA CYS A 4 -9.88 14.01 -3.23
C CYS A 4 -9.04 14.71 -4.32
N VAL A 5 -7.73 14.52 -4.29
CA VAL A 5 -6.85 15.01 -5.37
C VAL A 5 -6.62 13.86 -6.34
N SER A 6 -7.46 13.83 -7.37
CA SER A 6 -7.22 13.08 -8.60
C SER A 6 -6.21 13.82 -9.45
N THR A 7 -4.97 13.35 -9.54
CA THR A 7 -4.03 13.75 -10.59
C THR A 7 -3.15 12.57 -11.04
N PRO A 8 -2.75 12.57 -12.33
CA PRO A 8 -2.28 11.39 -13.05
C PRO A 8 -0.88 10.97 -12.59
N ALA A 9 -0.52 9.72 -12.86
CA ALA A 9 0.76 9.09 -12.54
C ALA A 9 1.97 10.00 -12.82
N ILE A 10 2.54 10.60 -11.76
CA ILE A 10 3.79 11.36 -11.83
C ILE A 10 4.91 10.43 -11.39
N SER A 11 5.83 10.16 -12.31
CA SER A 11 7.07 9.42 -12.07
C SER A 11 7.85 10.04 -10.91
N VAL A 12 8.23 9.22 -9.93
CA VAL A 12 8.88 9.61 -8.66
C VAL A 12 10.30 10.12 -8.95
N THR A 13 10.40 11.38 -9.35
CA THR A 13 11.65 12.14 -9.42
C THR A 13 11.83 12.96 -8.13
N LYS A 14 13.06 13.40 -7.81
CA LYS A 14 13.41 14.14 -6.58
C LYS A 14 12.45 15.32 -6.25
N ASN A 15 11.78 15.89 -7.25
CA ASN A 15 10.79 16.95 -7.06
C ASN A 15 9.48 16.49 -6.41
N VAL A 16 9.05 15.25 -6.62
CA VAL A 16 7.85 14.68 -5.97
C VAL A 16 8.08 14.56 -4.47
N PHE A 17 9.27 14.11 -4.05
CA PHE A 17 9.60 13.94 -2.64
C PHE A 17 9.57 15.26 -1.87
N VAL A 18 10.18 16.32 -2.41
CA VAL A 18 10.18 17.67 -1.80
C VAL A 18 8.76 18.21 -1.67
N TRP A 19 7.91 17.97 -2.67
CA TRP A 19 6.52 18.40 -2.63
C TRP A 19 5.73 17.67 -1.54
N TRP A 20 5.88 16.35 -1.41
CA TRP A 20 5.26 15.57 -0.34
C TRP A 20 5.76 15.98 1.05
N TRP A 21 7.06 16.24 1.19
CA TRP A 21 7.65 16.73 2.44
C TRP A 21 7.05 18.07 2.88
N THR A 22 6.92 19.01 1.94
CA THR A 22 6.37 20.34 2.20
C THR A 22 4.86 20.27 2.47
N ALA A 23 4.14 19.43 1.72
CA ALA A 23 2.72 19.18 1.89
C ALA A 23 2.40 18.56 3.26
N ARG A 24 3.26 17.67 3.79
CA ARG A 24 3.15 17.19 5.18
C ARG A 24 3.25 18.34 6.17
N ALA A 25 4.36 19.09 6.12
CA ALA A 25 4.68 20.13 7.09
C ALA A 25 3.60 21.23 7.16
N THR A 26 2.94 21.50 6.02
CA THR A 26 1.99 22.61 5.91
C THR A 26 0.52 22.19 5.93
N LYS A 27 0.19 20.94 5.60
CA LYS A 27 -1.21 20.52 5.34
C LYS A 27 -1.63 19.22 6.02
N ASN A 28 -0.78 18.59 6.83
CA ASN A 28 -1.11 17.35 7.56
C ASN A 28 -1.69 16.24 6.65
N ILE A 29 -1.11 16.09 5.45
CA ILE A 29 -1.59 15.15 4.44
C ILE A 29 -1.01 13.76 4.71
N PRO A 30 -1.84 12.74 4.99
CA PRO A 30 -1.35 11.40 5.24
C PRO A 30 -0.93 10.69 3.94
N ILE A 31 0.11 9.86 4.03
CA ILE A 31 0.59 9.04 2.91
C ILE A 31 -0.08 7.67 2.95
N ARG A 32 -0.51 7.15 1.79
CA ARG A 32 -0.97 5.77 1.69
C ARG A 32 0.09 4.91 1.01
N ILE A 33 0.64 3.94 1.74
CA ILE A 33 1.46 2.86 1.18
C ILE A 33 0.51 1.79 0.63
N GLY A 34 0.65 1.48 -0.66
CA GLY A 34 -0.13 0.44 -1.33
C GLY A 34 0.78 -0.68 -1.79
N VAL A 35 0.64 -1.86 -1.18
CA VAL A 35 1.32 -3.08 -1.62
C VAL A 35 0.36 -3.93 -2.43
N ASN A 36 0.82 -4.48 -3.55
CA ASN A 36 0.00 -5.28 -4.46
C ASN A 36 0.65 -6.63 -4.71
N ALA A 37 -0.09 -7.70 -4.46
CA ALA A 37 0.36 -9.08 -4.68
C ALA A 37 0.78 -9.36 -6.12
N GLY A 38 0.10 -8.74 -7.10
CA GLY A 38 0.40 -8.94 -8.52
C GLY A 38 1.60 -8.13 -9.04
N SER A 39 2.17 -7.23 -8.24
CA SER A 39 3.29 -6.38 -8.65
C SER A 39 4.33 -6.22 -7.54
N LEU A 40 4.61 -7.31 -6.82
CA LEU A 40 5.67 -7.37 -5.80
C LEU A 40 7.05 -7.07 -6.43
N GLU A 41 7.98 -6.61 -5.61
CA GLU A 41 9.36 -6.38 -6.00
C GLU A 41 10.03 -7.68 -6.46
N LYS A 42 10.89 -7.60 -7.48
CA LYS A 42 11.48 -8.80 -8.13
C LYS A 42 12.26 -9.67 -7.16
N ASP A 43 12.97 -9.08 -6.22
CA ASP A 43 13.75 -9.81 -5.22
C ASP A 43 12.84 -10.57 -4.22
N LEU A 44 11.66 -10.03 -3.91
CA LEU A 44 10.65 -10.74 -3.12
C LEU A 44 9.98 -11.86 -3.93
N GLN A 45 9.73 -11.63 -5.23
CA GLN A 45 9.23 -12.69 -6.11
C GLN A 45 10.25 -13.83 -6.24
N GLU A 46 11.53 -13.52 -6.37
CA GLU A 46 12.61 -14.52 -6.43
C GLU A 46 12.78 -15.27 -5.09
N LYS A 47 12.65 -14.56 -3.96
CA LYS A 47 12.77 -15.14 -2.62
C LYS A 47 11.61 -16.07 -2.24
N TYR A 48 10.38 -15.68 -2.57
CA TYR A 48 9.17 -16.41 -2.16
C TYR A 48 8.55 -17.26 -3.27
N GLY A 49 8.93 -17.06 -4.54
CA GLY A 49 8.39 -17.73 -5.72
C GLY A 49 6.99 -17.26 -6.10
N GLU A 50 6.08 -17.25 -5.13
CA GLU A 50 4.68 -16.84 -5.29
C GLU A 50 4.28 -15.75 -4.28
N PRO A 51 3.18 -14.99 -4.54
CA PRO A 51 2.68 -14.00 -3.60
C PRO A 51 2.18 -14.67 -2.31
N THR A 52 2.96 -14.56 -1.24
CA THR A 52 2.62 -15.07 0.10
C THR A 52 2.28 -13.94 1.06
N PRO A 53 1.56 -14.22 2.16
CA PRO A 53 1.27 -13.20 3.17
C PRO A 53 2.55 -12.54 3.72
N GLN A 54 3.62 -13.31 3.83
CA GLN A 54 4.95 -12.90 4.29
C GLN A 54 5.66 -12.02 3.27
N ALA A 55 5.58 -12.33 1.97
CA ALA A 55 6.14 -11.48 0.93
C ALA A 55 5.48 -10.08 0.92
N LEU A 56 4.15 -10.05 1.06
CA LEU A 56 3.37 -8.81 1.15
C LEU A 56 3.71 -8.00 2.41
N LEU A 57 3.87 -8.69 3.55
CA LEU A 57 4.32 -8.08 4.80
C LEU A 57 5.71 -7.45 4.64
N GLU A 58 6.66 -8.18 4.04
CA GLU A 58 8.04 -7.69 3.88
C GLU A 58 8.09 -6.45 2.97
N SER A 59 7.37 -6.47 1.83
CA SER A 59 7.21 -5.31 0.96
C SER A 59 6.65 -4.10 1.72
N ALA A 60 5.56 -4.30 2.48
CA ALA A 60 4.96 -3.24 3.28
C ALA A 60 5.93 -2.68 4.33
N MET A 61 6.62 -3.55 5.06
CA MET A 61 7.56 -3.15 6.11
C MET A 61 8.78 -2.41 5.55
N ARG A 62 9.25 -2.72 4.33
CA ARG A 62 10.32 -1.94 3.67
C ARG A 62 9.89 -0.50 3.42
N HIS A 63 8.65 -0.28 3.00
CA HIS A 63 8.12 1.07 2.84
C HIS A 63 7.94 1.78 4.18
N VAL A 64 7.48 1.06 5.21
CA VAL A 64 7.37 1.60 6.58
C VAL A 64 8.74 2.01 7.12
N ASP A 65 9.77 1.17 7.01
CA ASP A 65 11.15 1.48 7.44
C ASP A 65 11.70 2.70 6.70
N HIS A 66 11.39 2.84 5.41
CA HIS A 66 11.78 4.03 4.65
C HIS A 66 11.12 5.31 5.18
N LEU A 67 9.83 5.25 5.53
CA LEU A 67 9.12 6.38 6.13
C LEU A 67 9.61 6.65 7.56
N ASP A 68 9.93 5.61 8.33
CA ASP A 68 10.41 5.74 9.70
C ASP A 68 11.77 6.45 9.76
N ARG A 69 12.70 6.12 8.85
CA ARG A 69 13.98 6.84 8.67
C ARG A 69 13.82 8.31 8.31
N LEU A 70 12.66 8.68 7.78
CA LEU A 70 12.29 10.06 7.44
C LEU A 70 11.46 10.71 8.55
N ASN A 71 11.36 10.06 9.72
CA ASN A 71 10.51 10.43 10.84
C ASN A 71 9.07 10.70 10.38
N PHE A 72 8.55 9.85 9.49
CA PHE A 72 7.23 9.99 8.89
C PHE A 72 6.25 8.96 9.48
N ASP A 73 5.38 9.44 10.37
CA ASP A 73 4.45 8.65 11.18
C ASP A 73 3.01 8.68 10.64
N GLN A 74 2.65 9.70 9.85
CA GLN A 74 1.29 9.91 9.34
C GLN A 74 0.99 9.13 8.05
N PHE A 75 1.07 7.81 8.09
CA PHE A 75 0.77 6.97 6.94
C PHE A 75 -0.33 5.94 7.22
N LYS A 76 -0.85 5.38 6.13
CA LYS A 76 -1.80 4.27 6.11
C LYS A 76 -1.25 3.18 5.21
N VAL A 77 -1.38 1.92 5.61
CA VAL A 77 -0.97 0.78 4.79
C VAL A 77 -2.20 0.10 4.20
N SER A 78 -2.11 -0.26 2.92
CA SER A 78 -3.12 -1.03 2.21
C SER A 78 -2.45 -2.17 1.45
N VAL A 79 -3.03 -3.37 1.56
CA VAL A 79 -2.60 -4.56 0.84
C VAL A 79 -3.71 -4.95 -0.13
N LYS A 80 -3.35 -5.05 -1.40
CA LYS A 80 -4.25 -5.48 -2.46
C LYS A 80 -3.83 -6.86 -2.95
N ALA A 81 -4.70 -7.85 -2.74
CA ALA A 81 -4.54 -9.19 -3.27
C ALA A 81 -5.85 -9.63 -3.96
N SER A 82 -5.73 -10.55 -4.91
CA SER A 82 -6.88 -11.17 -5.59
C SER A 82 -7.51 -12.28 -4.75
N ASP A 83 -6.74 -12.92 -3.88
CA ASP A 83 -7.21 -13.92 -2.94
C ASP A 83 -7.55 -13.27 -1.58
N VAL A 84 -8.76 -13.54 -1.09
CA VAL A 84 -9.26 -12.96 0.17
C VAL A 84 -8.50 -13.49 1.37
N PHE A 85 -8.11 -14.77 1.38
CA PHE A 85 -7.34 -15.36 2.47
C PHE A 85 -5.94 -14.77 2.54
N LEU A 86 -5.27 -14.61 1.39
CA LEU A 86 -3.98 -13.94 1.26
C LEU A 86 -4.07 -12.51 1.82
N ALA A 87 -5.08 -11.75 1.40
CA ALA A 87 -5.29 -10.39 1.90
C ALA A 87 -5.46 -10.38 3.43
N VAL A 88 -6.40 -11.18 3.96
CA VAL A 88 -6.72 -11.21 5.40
C VAL A 88 -5.52 -11.61 6.24
N GLU A 89 -4.76 -12.64 5.83
CA GLU A 89 -3.56 -13.06 6.54
C GLU A 89 -2.47 -11.99 6.50
N SER A 90 -2.24 -11.33 5.36
CA SER A 90 -1.32 -10.19 5.28
C SER A 90 -1.73 -9.05 6.22
N TYR A 91 -3.01 -8.70 6.28
CA TYR A 91 -3.51 -7.67 7.19
C TYR A 91 -3.35 -8.07 8.65
N ARG A 92 -3.58 -9.35 9.00
CA ARG A 92 -3.34 -9.87 10.36
C ARG A 92 -1.88 -9.79 10.76
N LEU A 93 -0.97 -10.11 9.84
CA LEU A 93 0.47 -9.98 10.09
C LEU A 93 0.88 -8.52 10.23
N LEU A 94 0.38 -7.64 9.37
CA LEU A 94 0.65 -6.20 9.44
C LEU A 94 0.15 -5.57 10.73
N ALA A 95 -1.06 -5.90 11.17
CA ALA A 95 -1.65 -5.38 12.41
C ALA A 95 -0.86 -5.76 13.66
N LYS A 96 0.00 -6.77 13.60
CA LYS A 96 0.91 -7.16 14.69
C LYS A 96 2.23 -6.37 14.67
N GLN A 97 2.58 -5.76 13.55
CA GLN A 97 3.87 -5.11 13.31
C GLN A 97 3.77 -3.58 13.33
N ILE A 98 2.59 -3.02 13.05
CA ILE A 98 2.38 -1.58 12.93
C ILE A 98 1.13 -1.13 13.71
N ASP A 99 1.19 0.04 14.33
CA ASP A 99 0.06 0.67 15.03
C ASP A 99 -0.78 1.58 14.11
N GLN A 100 -0.27 1.86 12.90
CA GLN A 100 -0.90 2.77 11.95
C GLN A 100 -2.19 2.18 11.33
N PRO A 101 -3.16 3.03 10.95
CA PRO A 101 -4.42 2.56 10.43
C PRO A 101 -4.27 1.79 9.11
N LEU A 102 -4.82 0.58 9.09
CA LEU A 102 -4.87 -0.30 7.93
C LEU A 102 -6.10 0.01 7.08
N HIS A 103 -5.93 0.21 5.78
CA HIS A 103 -7.02 0.39 4.83
C HIS A 103 -7.26 -0.92 4.08
N LEU A 104 -8.39 -1.58 4.35
CA LEU A 104 -8.82 -2.82 3.74
C LEU A 104 -9.43 -2.56 2.36
N GLY A 105 -8.76 -3.02 1.31
CA GLY A 105 -9.29 -3.02 -0.05
C GLY A 105 -9.35 -4.43 -0.59
N ILE A 106 -10.49 -5.11 -0.44
CA ILE A 106 -10.74 -6.39 -1.11
C ILE A 106 -11.04 -6.08 -2.58
N THR A 107 -10.20 -6.57 -3.49
CA THR A 107 -10.54 -6.60 -4.91
C THR A 107 -11.44 -7.78 -5.22
N GLU A 108 -12.66 -7.73 -4.72
CA GLU A 108 -13.77 -8.51 -5.30
C GLU A 108 -15.10 -7.81 -5.00
N ALA A 109 -15.43 -6.84 -5.84
CA ALA A 109 -16.81 -6.39 -6.05
C ALA A 109 -17.07 -6.35 -7.58
N GLY A 110 -16.59 -7.38 -8.27
CA GLY A 110 -16.56 -7.43 -9.74
C GLY A 110 -16.59 -8.84 -10.31
N GLY A 111 -17.37 -9.73 -9.71
CA GLY A 111 -17.87 -10.92 -10.40
C GLY A 111 -19.22 -10.62 -11.04
N ALA A 112 -19.39 -10.96 -12.32
CA ALA A 112 -20.61 -10.93 -13.13
C ALA A 112 -20.94 -9.65 -13.93
N ARG A 113 -20.19 -9.40 -15.01
CA ARG A 113 -20.87 -9.12 -16.29
C ARG A 113 -21.29 -10.48 -16.87
N SER A 114 -22.36 -11.05 -16.31
CA SER A 114 -23.12 -12.15 -16.91
C SER A 114 -24.22 -11.52 -17.74
N GLY A 115 -24.37 -11.98 -18.99
CA GLY A 115 -25.23 -11.36 -20.00
C GLY A 115 -26.71 -11.24 -19.61
N GLY A 116 -27.34 -10.19 -20.13
CA GLY A 116 -28.78 -9.98 -20.12
C GLY A 116 -29.11 -8.85 -21.10
N GLY A 117 -29.65 -9.22 -22.26
CA GLY A 117 -30.01 -8.33 -23.37
C GLY A 117 -29.75 -9.00 -24.71
#